data_AF-A0A2G4ISR8-F1
#
_entry.id   AF-A0A2G4ISR8-F1
#
_cell.length_a   1.000
_cell.length_b   1.000
_cell.length_c   1.000
_cell.angle_alpha   90.00
_cell.angle_beta   90.00
_cell.angle_gamma   90.00
#
_symmetry.space_group_name_H-M   'P 1'
#
loop_
_entity.id
_entity.type
_entity.pdbx_description
1 polymer ?
#
loop_
_entity_poly.entity_id
_entity_poly.type
_entity_poly.pdbx_seq_one_letter_code
_entity_poly.pdbx_strand_id
1 'polypeptide(L)'
;MAEAVPKNKMTRVARGKRPKMLPDWSSDVFLSMITSLTTELMVMRDRVDTIERIAADKGVILKSDIDAYEFDEKALAEREAARKALADRIFYLVLQQAERNKTPKKKS
;
A
#
# COMPACT_ATOMS: atom_id res chain seq x y z
N MET A 1 11.59 -19.41 29.69
CA MET A 1 10.17 -19.02 29.75
C MET A 1 9.75 -18.66 28.33
N ALA A 2 8.94 -19.48 27.68
CA ALA A 2 8.48 -19.24 26.32
C ALA A 2 7.18 -18.42 26.38
N GLU A 3 7.25 -17.16 25.97
CA GLU A 3 6.09 -16.26 25.94
C GLU A 3 5.20 -16.62 24.74
N ALA A 4 3.96 -17.02 25.03
CA ALA A 4 2.99 -17.44 24.03
C ALA A 4 2.49 -16.22 23.25
N VAL A 5 2.73 -16.22 21.94
CA VAL A 5 2.18 -15.20 21.02
C VAL A 5 0.65 -15.26 21.06
N PRO A 6 -0.05 -14.17 21.42
CA PRO A 6 -1.50 -14.18 21.49
C PRO A 6 -2.09 -14.35 20.08
N LYS A 7 -2.91 -15.39 19.91
CA LYS A 7 -3.74 -15.58 18.71
C LYS A 7 -4.67 -14.37 18.57
N ASN A 8 -4.38 -13.52 17.59
CA ASN A 8 -5.23 -12.39 17.22
C ASN A 8 -6.60 -12.93 16.78
N LYS A 9 -7.58 -12.95 17.70
CA LYS A 9 -8.96 -13.33 17.42
C LYS A 9 -9.54 -12.24 16.53
N MET A 10 -9.78 -12.57 15.25
CA MET A 10 -10.48 -11.69 14.32
C MET A 10 -11.73 -11.11 14.99
N THR A 11 -11.79 -9.78 14.97
CA THR A 11 -12.84 -8.95 15.51
C THR A 11 -14.17 -9.21 14.82
N ARG A 12 -15.23 -9.13 15.61
CA ARG A 12 -16.65 -9.33 15.27
C ARG A 12 -17.01 -8.72 13.91
N VAL A 13 -17.30 -9.55 12.91
CA VAL A 13 -17.82 -9.09 11.62
C VAL A 13 -19.21 -8.52 11.84
N ALA A 14 -19.42 -7.24 11.54
CA ALA A 14 -20.72 -6.60 11.61
C ALA A 14 -21.71 -7.32 10.67
N ARG A 15 -22.81 -7.86 11.22
CA ARG A 15 -23.84 -8.61 10.47
C ARG A 15 -24.87 -7.70 9.75
N GLY A 16 -24.50 -6.45 9.49
CA GLY A 16 -25.36 -5.45 8.83
C GLY A 16 -25.07 -5.34 7.34
N LYS A 17 -26.07 -4.93 6.54
CA LYS A 17 -25.84 -4.53 5.15
C LYS A 17 -24.85 -3.36 5.15
N ARG A 18 -23.73 -3.48 4.44
CA ARG A 18 -22.70 -2.42 4.40
C ARG A 18 -23.36 -1.10 3.99
N PRO A 19 -23.09 0.02 4.69
CA PRO A 19 -23.60 1.33 4.30
C PRO A 19 -23.18 1.63 2.86
N LYS A 20 -24.14 2.01 2.03
CA LYS A 20 -23.91 2.46 0.66
C LYS A 20 -23.59 3.97 0.72
N MET A 21 -22.43 4.39 0.24
CA MET A 21 -21.99 5.79 0.33
C MET A 21 -22.21 6.54 -0.99
N LEU A 22 -22.18 5.84 -2.12
CA LEU A 22 -22.24 6.34 -3.49
C LEU A 22 -23.35 5.64 -4.30
N PRO A 23 -23.74 6.20 -5.46
CA PRO A 23 -24.90 5.72 -6.22
C PRO A 23 -24.76 4.30 -6.78
N ASP A 24 -23.55 3.86 -7.14
CA ASP A 24 -23.30 2.53 -7.68
C ASP A 24 -22.34 1.72 -6.80
N TRP A 25 -22.48 0.38 -6.88
CA TRP A 25 -21.70 -0.54 -6.07
C TRP A 25 -20.20 -0.48 -6.37
N SER A 26 -19.83 -0.28 -7.64
CA SER A 26 -18.43 -0.25 -8.04
C SER A 26 -17.72 0.96 -7.43
N SER A 27 -18.33 2.15 -7.49
CA SER A 27 -17.81 3.36 -6.89
C SER A 27 -17.67 3.25 -5.37
N ASP A 28 -18.63 2.63 -4.69
CA ASP A 28 -18.52 2.36 -3.25
C ASP A 28 -17.36 1.44 -2.89
N VAL A 29 -17.15 0.39 -3.69
CA VAL A 29 -16.00 -0.51 -3.51
C VAL A 29 -14.70 0.26 -3.73
N PHE A 30 -14.61 1.09 -4.77
CA PHE A 30 -13.42 1.92 -5.00
C PHE A 30 -13.16 2.91 -3.87
N LEU A 31 -14.20 3.60 -3.38
CA LEU A 31 -14.08 4.53 -2.26
C LEU A 31 -13.60 3.81 -0.99
N SER A 32 -14.15 2.63 -0.70
CA SER A 32 -13.70 1.81 0.44
C SER A 32 -12.24 1.37 0.30
N MET A 33 -11.81 1.00 -0.90
CA MET A 33 -10.42 0.62 -1.17
C MET A 33 -9.46 1.80 -1.00
N ILE A 34 -9.81 2.96 -1.56
CA ILE A 34 -9.01 4.19 -1.44
C ILE A 34 -8.91 4.61 0.03
N THR A 35 -10.02 4.62 0.76
CA THR A 35 -10.03 4.99 2.19
C THR A 35 -9.16 4.05 3.02
N SER A 36 -9.24 2.74 2.76
CA SER A 36 -8.37 1.76 3.42
C SER A 36 -6.89 2.02 3.09
N LEU A 37 -6.55 2.26 1.82
CA LEU A 37 -5.18 2.54 1.40
C LEU A 37 -4.62 3.83 2.03
N THR A 38 -5.42 4.90 2.07
CA THR A 38 -5.06 6.15 2.74
C THR A 38 -4.81 5.93 4.22
N THR A 39 -5.62 5.10 4.89
CA THR A 39 -5.43 4.78 6.31
C THR A 39 -4.10 4.06 6.53
N GLU A 40 -3.78 3.05 5.72
CA GLU A 40 -2.48 2.37 5.80
C GLU A 40 -1.30 3.31 5.52
N LEU A 41 -1.45 4.25 4.57
CA LEU A 41 -0.44 5.27 4.30
C LEU A 41 -0.23 6.20 5.50
N MET A 42 -1.30 6.59 6.21
CA MET A 42 -1.19 7.38 7.43
C MET A 42 -0.45 6.61 8.52
N VAL A 43 -0.75 5.33 8.74
CA VAL A 43 -0.03 4.48 9.70
C VAL A 43 1.46 4.38 9.37
N MET A 44 1.82 4.26 8.09
CA MET A 44 3.22 4.27 7.66
C MET A 44 3.88 5.62 7.90
N ARG A 45 3.19 6.74 7.64
CA ARG A 45 3.71 8.09 7.93
C ARG A 45 3.96 8.28 9.42
N ASP A 46 3.02 7.86 10.28
CA ASP A 46 3.15 7.95 11.74
C ASP A 46 4.31 7.08 12.24
N ARG A 47 4.51 5.90 11.62
CA ARG A 47 5.66 5.05 11.93
C ARG A 47 6.99 5.70 11.57
N VAL A 48 7.07 6.40 10.44
CA VAL A 48 8.28 7.16 10.04
C VAL A 48 8.55 8.31 11.02
N ASP A 49 7.53 9.11 11.37
CA ASP A 49 7.67 10.18 12.39
C ASP A 49 8.15 9.61 13.74
N THR A 50 7.62 8.45 14.15
CA THR A 50 8.06 7.76 15.37
C THR A 50 9.53 7.35 15.28
N ILE A 51 9.99 6.85 14.13
CA ILE A 51 11.40 6.48 13.91
C ILE A 51 12.30 7.72 14.02
N GLU A 52 11.92 8.83 13.40
CA GLU A 52 12.66 10.09 13.44
C GLU A 52 12.79 10.63 14.88
N ARG A 53 11.71 10.57 15.67
CA ARG A 53 11.73 10.99 17.08
C ARG A 53 12.61 10.10 17.95
N ILE A 54 12.47 8.77 17.83
CA ILE A 54 13.31 7.82 18.57
C ILE A 54 14.80 8.00 18.20
N ALA A 55 15.10 8.29 16.93
CA ALA A 55 16.46 8.57 16.51
C ALA A 55 17.00 9.86 17.12
N ALA A 56 16.20 10.93 17.13
CA ALA A 56 16.55 12.20 17.75
C ALA A 56 16.81 12.05 19.27
N ASP A 57 15.97 11.29 19.97
CA ASP A 57 16.17 10.98 21.40
C ASP A 57 17.49 10.23 21.67
N LYS A 58 18.00 9.51 20.66
CA LYS A 58 19.29 8.82 20.70
C LYS A 58 20.45 9.65 20.13
N GLY A 59 20.22 10.93 19.84
CA GLY A 59 21.23 11.84 19.31
C GLY A 59 21.53 11.67 17.81
N VAL A 60 20.69 10.94 17.07
CA VAL A 60 20.82 10.76 15.62
C VAL A 60 19.90 11.76 14.91
N ILE A 61 20.47 12.63 14.08
CA ILE A 61 19.71 13.65 13.33
C ILE A 61 19.20 13.07 12.01
N LEU A 62 18.09 12.32 12.04
CA LEU A 62 17.56 11.71 10.80
C LEU A 62 16.79 12.68 9.91
N LYS A 63 16.04 13.62 10.49
CA LYS A 63 15.05 14.40 9.72
C LYS A 63 15.70 15.30 8.66
N SER A 64 16.68 16.11 9.05
CA SER A 64 17.42 16.95 8.10
C SER A 64 18.20 16.10 7.09
N ASP A 65 18.75 14.99 7.54
CA ASP A 65 19.58 14.12 6.70
C ASP A 65 18.72 13.41 5.64
N ILE A 66 17.49 13.00 5.98
CA ILE A 66 16.51 12.45 5.04
C ILE A 66 16.12 13.49 3.99
N ASP A 67 15.80 14.71 4.42
CA ASP A 67 15.37 15.79 3.51
C ASP A 67 16.50 16.22 2.55
N ALA A 68 17.75 16.14 2.99
CA ALA A 68 18.94 16.46 2.21
C ALA A 68 19.56 15.26 1.49
N TYR A 69 19.01 14.05 1.66
CA TYR A 69 19.64 12.83 1.16
C TYR A 69 19.63 12.76 -0.36
N GLU A 70 20.82 12.75 -0.96
CA GLU A 70 21.00 12.51 -2.39
C GLU A 70 21.22 11.01 -2.65
N PHE A 71 20.37 10.43 -3.50
CA PHE A 71 20.49 9.03 -3.90
C PHE A 71 21.58 8.88 -4.96
N ASP A 72 22.46 7.89 -4.77
CA ASP A 72 23.36 7.45 -5.82
C ASP A 72 22.61 6.69 -6.93
N GLU A 73 23.29 6.45 -8.06
CA GLU A 73 22.71 5.76 -9.21
C GLU A 73 22.18 4.36 -8.85
N LYS A 74 22.87 3.67 -7.94
CA LYS A 74 22.50 2.32 -7.50
C LYS A 74 21.18 2.35 -6.72
N ALA A 75 21.05 3.24 -5.75
CA ALA A 75 19.85 3.40 -4.93
C ALA A 75 18.65 3.86 -5.78
N LEU A 76 18.88 4.71 -6.78
CA LEU A 76 17.85 5.10 -7.75
C LEU A 76 17.37 3.89 -8.56
N ALA A 77 18.28 3.07 -9.08
CA ALA A 77 17.94 1.87 -9.85
C ALA A 77 17.17 0.85 -9.00
N GLU A 78 17.58 0.63 -7.74
CA GLU A 78 16.87 -0.25 -6.80
C GLU A 78 15.44 0.25 -6.54
N ARG A 79 15.27 1.57 -6.35
CA ARG A 79 13.95 2.19 -6.18
C ARG A 79 13.08 2.09 -7.42
N GLU A 80 13.65 2.26 -8.60
CA GLU A 80 12.93 2.09 -9.86
C GLU A 80 12.46 0.65 -10.03
N ALA A 81 13.33 -0.33 -9.79
CA ALA A 81 12.98 -1.74 -9.84
C ALA A 81 11.86 -2.10 -8.85
N ALA A 82 11.93 -1.59 -7.62
CA ALA A 82 10.89 -1.78 -6.62
C ALA A 82 9.55 -1.16 -7.04
N ARG A 83 9.56 0.07 -7.58
CA ARG A 83 8.35 0.74 -8.09
C ARG A 83 7.76 0.00 -9.28
N LYS A 84 8.59 -0.47 -10.21
CA LYS A 84 8.17 -1.27 -11.35
C LYS A 84 7.52 -2.57 -10.90
N ALA A 85 8.15 -3.32 -9.99
CA ALA A 85 7.58 -4.55 -9.46
C ALA A 85 6.24 -4.34 -8.74
N LEU A 86 6.09 -3.21 -8.04
CA LEU A 86 4.81 -2.84 -7.43
C LEU A 86 3.74 -2.52 -8.49
N ALA A 87 4.09 -1.72 -9.50
CA ALA A 87 3.19 -1.39 -10.60
C ALA A 87 2.73 -2.65 -11.34
N ASP A 88 3.65 -3.56 -11.67
CA ASP A 88 3.35 -4.83 -12.35
C ASP A 88 2.35 -5.66 -11.54
N ARG A 89 2.50 -5.73 -10.20
CA ARG A 89 1.54 -6.44 -9.33
C ARG A 89 0.17 -5.76 -9.27
N ILE A 90 0.12 -4.44 -9.19
CA ILE A 90 -1.15 -3.68 -9.12
C ILE A 90 -1.90 -3.77 -10.45
N PHE A 91 -1.21 -3.62 -11.57
CA PHE A 91 -1.81 -3.53 -12.90
C PHE A 91 -1.91 -4.86 -13.64
N TYR A 92 -1.42 -5.97 -13.07
CA TYR A 92 -1.40 -7.29 -13.70
C TYR A 92 -2.73 -7.65 -14.39
N LEU A 93 -3.85 -7.50 -13.68
CA LEU A 93 -5.18 -7.84 -14.21
C LEU A 93 -5.63 -6.91 -15.35
N VAL A 94 -5.31 -5.61 -15.26
CA VAL A 94 -5.66 -4.62 -16.28
C VAL A 94 -4.86 -4.88 -17.57
N LEU A 95 -3.56 -5.14 -17.43
CA LEU A 95 -2.67 -5.48 -18.55
C LEU A 95 -3.10 -6.79 -19.22
N GLN A 96 -3.44 -7.82 -18.44
CA GLN A 96 -3.93 -9.09 -18.95
C GLN A 96 -5.24 -8.93 -19.75
N GLN A 97 -6.17 -8.09 -19.27
CA GLN A 97 -7.41 -7.80 -20.00
C GLN A 97 -7.15 -7.04 -21.31
N ALA A 98 -6.22 -6.08 -21.29
CA ALA A 98 -5.82 -5.34 -22.49
C ALA A 98 -5.22 -6.27 -23.57
N GLU A 99 -4.33 -7.19 -23.17
CA GLU A 99 -3.74 -8.21 -24.07
C GLU A 99 -4.80 -9.13 -24.69
N ARG A 100 -5.78 -9.58 -23.88
CA ARG A 100 -6.89 -10.44 -24.36
C ARG A 100 -7.81 -9.72 -25.33
N ASN A 101 -8.01 -8.41 -25.16
CA ASN A 101 -8.85 -7.61 -26.06
C ASN A 101 -8.14 -7.29 -27.39
N LYS A 102 -6.80 -7.34 -27.45
CA LYS A 102 -6.02 -7.21 -28.69
C LYS A 102 -6.07 -8.48 -29.55
N THR A 103 -6.34 -9.65 -28.97
CA THR A 103 -6.41 -10.91 -29.71
C THR A 103 -7.79 -11.03 -30.37
N PRO A 104 -7.89 -11.10 -31.72
CA PRO A 104 -9.19 -11.18 -32.39
C PRO A 104 -9.91 -12.47 -31.97
N LYS A 105 -11.16 -12.36 -31.53
CA LYS A 105 -12.03 -13.52 -31.29
C LYS A 105 -12.10 -14.33 -32.59
N LYS A 106 -11.52 -15.54 -32.60
CA LYS A 106 -11.81 -16.53 -33.65
C LYS A 106 -13.32 -16.76 -33.64
N LYS A 107 -14.01 -16.30 -34.69
CA LYS A 107 -15.43 -16.56 -34.92
C LYS A 107 -15.61 -18.07 -35.04
N SER A 108 -16.45 -18.66 -34.19
CA SER A 108 -17.06 -19.98 -34.42
C SER A 108 -18.29 -19.79 -35.28
#